data_AF-A0A290Z711-F1
#
_entry.id   AF-A0A290Z711-F1
#
_cell.length_a   1.000
_cell.length_b   1.000
_cell.length_c   1.000
_cell.angle_alpha   90.00
_cell.angle_beta   90.00
_cell.angle_gamma   90.00
#
_symmetry.space_group_name_H-M   'P 1'
#
loop_
_entity.id
_entity.type
_entity.pdbx_description
1 polymer ?
#
loop_
_entity_poly.entity_id
_entity_poly.type
_entity_poly.pdbx_seq_one_letter_code
_entity_poly.pdbx_strand_id
1 'polypeptide(L)'
;MSTLISPHHSTIVLAGRALDEVSGLVAELTAWNTAHGAATPCLWRVVIEQDDGAEWGRPAPTRWLDVGLAGESGALRWTSPDGVAVPVDTTRGSGAAGFGVTRYASDHSGQPCGVSDLLAAPLPVVWAALDGLLGDRDRPRLPAPWGWRPAPRGRALLTP
;
A
#
# COMPACT_ATOMS: atom_id res chain seq x y z
N MET A 1 21.04 -9.66 8.61
CA MET A 1 20.17 -8.64 8.00
C MET A 1 19.12 -8.27 9.04
N SER A 2 18.84 -6.97 9.21
CA SER A 2 17.77 -6.50 10.10
C SER A 2 16.46 -6.53 9.32
N THR A 3 15.40 -7.13 9.89
CA THR A 3 14.08 -7.21 9.25
C THR A 3 13.48 -5.80 9.13
N LEU A 4 13.00 -5.44 7.94
CA LEU A 4 12.34 -4.15 7.66
C LEU A 4 10.88 -4.15 8.11
N ILE A 5 10.26 -5.32 8.12
CA ILE A 5 8.90 -5.52 8.61
C ILE A 5 8.89 -5.91 10.09
N SER A 6 7.98 -5.32 10.86
CA SER A 6 7.66 -5.77 12.21
C SER A 6 6.20 -6.18 12.26
N PRO A 7 5.85 -7.35 12.81
CA PRO A 7 4.46 -7.78 12.96
C PRO A 7 3.61 -6.80 13.77
N HIS A 8 4.25 -6.01 14.63
CA HIS A 8 3.59 -5.02 15.46
C HIS A 8 3.50 -3.65 14.78
N HIS A 9 4.32 -3.38 13.76
CA HIS A 9 4.38 -2.10 13.07
C HIS A 9 4.07 -2.27 11.58
N SER A 10 2.87 -1.89 11.23
CA SER A 10 2.31 -1.77 9.88
C SER A 10 2.83 -0.58 9.08
N THR A 11 3.83 0.16 9.59
CA THR A 11 4.44 1.32 8.92
C THR A 11 5.92 1.08 8.66
N ILE A 12 6.32 1.21 7.39
CA ILE A 12 7.70 1.10 6.92
C ILE A 12 8.14 2.48 6.45
N VAL A 13 9.11 3.09 7.14
CA VAL A 13 9.62 4.43 6.79
C VAL A 13 10.88 4.28 5.94
N LEU A 14 10.79 4.70 4.68
CA LEU A 14 11.87 4.71 3.70
C LEU A 14 12.71 5.99 3.76
N ALA A 15 12.17 7.08 4.32
CA ALA A 15 12.88 8.35 4.48
C ALA A 15 14.23 8.14 5.21
N GLY A 16 15.30 8.66 4.61
CA GLY A 16 16.67 8.55 5.15
C GLY A 16 17.33 7.17 5.00
N ARG A 17 16.66 6.17 4.41
CA ARG A 17 17.26 4.85 4.13
C ARG A 17 17.81 4.76 2.71
N ALA A 18 19.04 4.26 2.59
CA ALA A 18 19.68 3.93 1.32
C ALA A 18 18.95 2.79 0.58
N LEU A 19 19.20 2.65 -0.72
CA LEU A 19 18.47 1.69 -1.56
C LEU A 19 18.79 0.22 -1.20
N ASP A 20 20.05 -0.06 -0.92
CA ASP A 20 20.55 -1.37 -0.49
C ASP A 20 19.97 -1.80 0.87
N GLU A 21 19.63 -0.84 1.74
CA GLU A 21 18.98 -1.11 3.01
C GLU A 21 17.52 -1.55 2.85
N VAL A 22 16.87 -1.21 1.72
CA VAL A 22 15.43 -1.45 1.51
C VAL A 22 15.14 -2.42 0.37
N SER A 23 16.15 -2.87 -0.38
CA SER A 23 16.00 -3.76 -1.53
C SER A 23 15.42 -5.13 -1.17
N GLY A 24 15.50 -5.54 0.10
CA GLY A 24 14.90 -6.78 0.61
C GLY A 24 13.40 -6.70 0.88
N LEU A 25 12.80 -5.50 0.87
CA LEU A 25 11.43 -5.30 1.38
C LEU A 25 10.37 -6.10 0.61
N VAL A 26 10.46 -6.17 -0.72
CA VAL A 26 9.52 -6.94 -1.55
C VAL A 26 9.56 -8.43 -1.16
N ALA A 27 10.78 -8.97 -0.97
CA ALA A 27 10.96 -10.37 -0.58
C ALA A 27 10.43 -10.63 0.84
N GLU A 28 10.69 -9.73 1.79
CA GLU A 28 10.17 -9.83 3.16
C GLU A 28 8.63 -9.82 3.20
N LEU A 29 7.99 -8.88 2.49
CA LEU A 29 6.52 -8.80 2.43
C LEU A 29 5.90 -9.98 1.67
N THR A 30 6.58 -10.51 0.65
CA THR A 30 6.15 -11.72 -0.05
C THR A 30 6.18 -12.92 0.89
N ALA A 31 7.29 -13.13 1.60
CA ALA A 31 7.42 -14.21 2.57
C ALA A 31 6.39 -14.07 3.70
N TRP A 32 6.15 -12.84 4.17
CA TRP A 32 5.12 -12.54 5.16
C TRP A 32 3.73 -12.94 4.69
N ASN A 33 3.32 -12.50 3.49
CA ASN A 33 2.01 -12.82 2.91
C ASN A 33 1.82 -14.32 2.73
N THR A 34 2.85 -15.04 2.26
CA THR A 34 2.79 -16.50 2.13
C THR A 34 2.61 -17.20 3.47
N ALA A 35 3.31 -16.75 4.51
CA ALA A 35 3.27 -17.40 5.83
C ALA A 35 1.99 -17.10 6.64
N HIS A 36 1.37 -15.93 6.43
CA HIS A 36 0.25 -15.46 7.26
C HIS A 36 -1.06 -15.27 6.52
N GLY A 37 -1.05 -15.20 5.18
CA GLY A 37 -2.24 -14.93 4.37
C GLY A 37 -2.98 -13.67 4.83
N ALA A 38 -4.30 -13.78 4.98
CA ALA A 38 -5.14 -12.66 5.43
C ALA A 38 -5.10 -12.42 6.96
N ALA A 39 -4.26 -13.12 7.74
CA ALA A 39 -4.33 -13.17 9.21
C ALA A 39 -3.65 -11.99 9.95
N THR A 40 -2.92 -11.11 9.26
CA THR A 40 -2.14 -9.98 9.85
C THR A 40 -2.09 -8.80 8.83
N PRO A 41 -1.50 -7.62 9.13
CA PRO A 41 -2.13 -6.34 8.83
C PRO A 41 -2.55 -6.15 7.36
N CYS A 42 -3.77 -5.67 7.16
CA CYS A 42 -4.45 -5.52 5.89
C CYS A 42 -3.72 -4.63 4.90
N LEU A 43 -2.98 -3.65 5.42
CA LEU A 43 -2.32 -2.58 4.68
C LEU A 43 -1.04 -2.21 5.41
N TRP A 44 0.09 -2.44 4.75
CA TRP A 44 1.38 -1.88 5.11
C TRP A 44 1.47 -0.47 4.54
N ARG A 45 1.75 0.51 5.40
CA ARG A 45 2.03 1.88 4.97
C ARG A 45 3.52 2.04 4.71
N VAL A 46 3.89 2.19 3.44
CA VAL A 46 5.27 2.44 3.01
C VAL A 46 5.44 3.94 2.78
N VAL A 47 6.06 4.61 3.76
CA VAL A 47 6.24 6.06 3.81
C VAL A 47 7.53 6.45 3.11
N ILE A 48 7.44 7.27 2.07
CA ILE A 48 8.63 7.79 1.38
C ILE A 48 9.10 9.14 1.92
N GLU A 49 8.20 9.94 2.49
CA GLU A 49 8.52 11.26 3.05
C GLU A 49 7.81 11.50 4.38
N GLN A 50 8.55 12.13 5.29
CA GLN A 50 8.03 12.77 6.48
C GLN A 50 8.18 14.28 6.26
N ASP A 51 7.12 15.06 6.44
CA ASP A 51 7.23 16.53 6.48
C ASP A 51 8.04 16.91 7.73
N ASP A 52 8.85 17.96 7.76
CA ASP A 52 9.50 18.39 9.01
C ASP A 52 8.62 19.41 9.77
N GLY A 53 7.46 19.78 9.22
CA GLY A 53 6.56 20.79 9.75
C GLY A 53 5.33 20.24 10.48
N ALA A 54 5.45 19.92 11.77
CA ALA A 54 4.46 20.28 12.79
C ALA A 54 4.95 19.90 14.18
N GLU A 55 5.20 20.94 14.98
CA GLU A 55 5.23 20.92 16.43
C GLU A 55 3.98 20.16 16.95
N TRP A 56 4.17 19.31 17.97
CA TRP A 56 3.25 18.23 18.45
C TRP A 56 3.42 16.83 17.81
N GLY A 57 4.66 16.44 17.52
CA GLY A 57 5.19 15.17 18.05
C GLY A 57 5.38 14.01 17.08
N ARG A 58 4.97 14.12 15.82
CA ARG A 58 5.58 13.45 14.65
C ARG A 58 4.83 13.95 13.42
N PRO A 59 5.55 14.34 12.36
CA PRO A 59 4.90 14.76 11.13
C PRO A 59 4.08 13.62 10.53
N ALA A 60 2.87 13.96 10.07
CA ALA A 60 2.13 13.04 9.22
C ALA A 60 2.93 12.84 7.93
N PRO A 61 3.04 11.61 7.41
CA PRO A 61 3.67 11.41 6.11
C PRO A 61 2.88 12.20 5.06
N THR A 62 3.56 12.88 4.16
CA THR A 62 2.92 13.62 3.06
C THR A 62 2.73 12.74 1.85
N ARG A 63 3.62 11.76 1.65
CA ARG A 63 3.58 10.80 0.55
C ARG A 63 3.83 9.38 1.04
N TRP A 64 2.92 8.47 0.70
CA TRP A 64 3.05 7.06 1.04
C TRP A 64 2.24 6.17 0.10
N LEU A 65 2.62 4.89 0.06
CA LEU A 65 1.89 3.81 -0.60
C LEU A 65 1.32 2.88 0.48
N ASP A 66 0.01 2.66 0.49
CA ASP A 66 -0.56 1.54 1.24
C ASP A 66 -0.55 0.28 0.37
N VAL A 67 -0.08 -0.81 0.96
CA VAL A 67 0.12 -2.11 0.31
C VAL A 67 -0.62 -3.18 1.11
N GLY A 68 -1.71 -3.69 0.56
CA GLY A 68 -2.45 -4.80 1.15
C GLY A 68 -2.13 -6.12 0.50
N LEU A 69 -2.01 -7.16 1.32
CA LEU A 69 -1.61 -8.50 0.91
C LEU A 69 -2.51 -9.51 1.63
N ALA A 70 -3.25 -10.32 0.88
CA ALA A 70 -4.11 -11.35 1.43
C ALA A 70 -4.15 -12.57 0.51
N GLY A 71 -3.36 -13.59 0.85
CA GLY A 71 -3.31 -14.84 0.09
C GLY A 71 -2.88 -14.54 -1.36
N GLU A 72 -3.73 -14.84 -2.33
CA GLU A 72 -3.48 -14.61 -3.77
C GLU A 72 -3.88 -13.20 -4.26
N SER A 73 -4.40 -12.35 -3.38
CA SER A 73 -4.90 -11.01 -3.72
C SER A 73 -4.10 -9.92 -3.03
N GLY A 74 -4.11 -8.73 -3.63
CA GLY A 74 -3.45 -7.56 -3.08
C GLY A 74 -4.28 -6.28 -3.24
N ALA A 75 -3.78 -5.22 -2.61
CA ALA A 75 -4.39 -3.90 -2.67
C ALA A 75 -3.34 -2.81 -2.71
N LEU A 76 -3.64 -1.71 -3.39
CA LEU A 76 -2.79 -0.55 -3.49
C LEU A 76 -3.58 0.74 -3.29
N ARG A 77 -2.94 1.70 -2.63
CA ARG A 77 -3.40 3.09 -2.59
C ARG A 77 -2.20 4.01 -2.54
N TRP A 78 -2.15 4.98 -3.44
CA TRP A 78 -1.17 6.05 -3.37
C TRP A 78 -1.79 7.28 -2.70
N THR A 79 -1.09 7.87 -1.74
CA THR A 79 -1.49 9.14 -1.14
C THR A 79 -0.36 10.17 -1.26
N SER A 80 -0.72 11.38 -1.66
CA SER A 80 0.17 12.53 -1.82
C SER A 80 -0.58 13.85 -1.61
N PRO A 81 0.09 15.02 -1.54
CA PRO A 81 -0.58 16.31 -1.46
C PRO A 81 -1.56 16.58 -2.62
N ASP A 82 -1.30 16.02 -3.81
CA ASP A 82 -2.17 16.11 -4.99
C ASP A 82 -3.44 15.25 -4.87
N GLY A 83 -3.56 14.46 -3.81
CA GLY A 83 -4.70 13.60 -3.51
C GLY A 83 -4.38 12.11 -3.49
N VAL A 84 -5.44 11.31 -3.52
CA VAL A 84 -5.40 9.84 -3.44
C VAL A 84 -5.61 9.24 -4.81
N ALA A 85 -4.82 8.21 -5.16
CA ALA A 85 -4.98 7.43 -6.38
C ALA A 85 -5.09 5.92 -6.09
N VAL A 86 -5.86 5.24 -6.93
CA VAL A 86 -6.16 3.80 -6.84
C VAL A 86 -5.79 3.08 -8.12
N PRO A 87 -5.44 1.78 -8.06
CA PRO A 87 -5.10 0.99 -9.23
C PRO A 87 -6.36 0.70 -10.07
N VAL A 88 -6.23 0.81 -11.39
CA VAL A 88 -7.30 0.47 -12.34
C VAL A 88 -6.72 -0.31 -13.50
N ASP A 89 -7.32 -1.45 -13.82
CA ASP A 89 -7.10 -2.15 -15.08
C ASP A 89 -7.75 -1.35 -16.21
N THR A 90 -6.95 -0.77 -17.11
CA THR A 90 -7.45 0.10 -18.18
C THR A 90 -8.10 -0.66 -19.33
N THR A 91 -7.96 -1.99 -19.38
CA THR A 91 -8.60 -2.82 -20.41
C THR A 91 -10.00 -3.26 -20.02
N ARG A 92 -10.28 -3.34 -18.71
CA ARG A 92 -11.65 -3.40 -18.22
C ARG A 92 -12.27 -2.02 -18.40
N GLY A 93 -13.25 -1.92 -19.29
CA GLY A 93 -14.05 -0.69 -19.44
C GLY A 93 -14.55 -0.21 -18.08
N SER A 94 -14.91 1.06 -17.96
CA SER A 94 -15.36 1.72 -16.72
C SER A 94 -16.64 1.14 -16.08
N GLY A 95 -17.04 -0.07 -16.45
CA GLY A 95 -18.10 -0.85 -15.84
C GLY A 95 -17.80 -1.03 -14.36
N ALA A 96 -18.70 -0.47 -13.56
CA ALA A 96 -18.80 -0.53 -12.11
C ALA A 96 -17.68 -1.33 -11.44
N ALA A 97 -16.66 -0.61 -10.94
CA ALA A 97 -15.79 -1.19 -9.93
C ALA A 97 -16.70 -1.80 -8.84
N GLY A 98 -16.56 -3.09 -8.59
CA GLY A 98 -17.41 -3.81 -7.65
C GLY A 98 -17.45 -3.07 -6.32
N PHE A 99 -18.65 -2.83 -5.79
CA PHE A 99 -18.84 -2.27 -4.46
C PHE A 99 -18.68 -3.36 -3.39
N GLY A 100 -17.59 -4.11 -3.47
CA GLY A 100 -17.25 -5.17 -2.53
C GLY A 100 -16.18 -4.72 -1.55
N VAL A 101 -16.09 -5.50 -0.47
CA VAL A 101 -15.10 -5.35 0.58
C VAL A 101 -14.46 -6.70 0.77
N THR A 102 -13.17 -6.79 0.46
CA THR A 102 -12.35 -7.93 0.82
C THR A 102 -11.99 -7.82 2.29
N ARG A 103 -12.30 -8.85 3.09
CA ARG A 103 -11.97 -8.87 4.52
C ARG A 103 -10.52 -9.26 4.74
N TYR A 104 -9.85 -8.51 5.60
CA TYR A 104 -8.50 -8.76 6.09
C TYR A 104 -8.54 -8.79 7.63
N ALA A 105 -7.52 -9.35 8.28
CA ALA A 105 -7.56 -9.55 9.72
C ALA A 105 -7.50 -8.27 10.56
N SER A 106 -6.67 -7.28 10.21
CA SER A 106 -6.51 -6.06 11.01
C SER A 106 -5.81 -4.92 10.28
N ASP A 107 -6.17 -3.65 10.45
CA ASP A 107 -5.49 -2.52 9.83
C ASP A 107 -4.16 -2.16 10.53
N HIS A 108 -3.57 -1.05 10.12
CA HIS A 108 -2.34 -0.54 10.70
C HIS A 108 -2.43 -0.20 12.22
N SER A 109 -3.64 -0.11 12.79
CA SER A 109 -3.93 0.12 14.20
C SER A 109 -4.35 -1.14 14.97
N GLY A 110 -4.39 -2.31 14.31
CA GLY A 110 -4.79 -3.58 14.91
C GLY A 110 -6.31 -3.83 14.91
N GLN A 111 -7.10 -2.98 14.24
CA GLN A 111 -8.56 -3.12 14.16
C GLN A 111 -8.98 -3.96 12.95
N PRO A 112 -9.96 -4.88 13.06
CA PRO A 112 -10.45 -5.64 11.90
C PRO A 112 -10.79 -4.71 10.73
N CYS A 113 -10.34 -5.04 9.53
CA CYS A 113 -10.47 -4.12 8.42
C CYS A 113 -10.98 -4.78 7.14
N GLY A 114 -11.76 -4.01 6.41
CA GLY A 114 -12.23 -4.32 5.08
C GLY A 114 -11.53 -3.44 4.07
N VAL A 115 -10.95 -4.03 3.04
CA VAL A 115 -10.35 -3.29 1.93
C VAL A 115 -11.39 -3.23 0.81
N SER A 116 -11.72 -2.02 0.38
CA SER A 116 -12.59 -1.83 -0.77
C SER A 116 -11.96 -2.46 -2.01
N ASP A 117 -12.78 -3.12 -2.83
CA ASP A 117 -12.33 -3.67 -4.11
C ASP A 117 -11.81 -2.58 -5.08
N LEU A 118 -12.09 -1.30 -4.81
CA LEU A 118 -11.46 -0.17 -5.51
C LEU A 118 -9.94 -0.13 -5.36
N LEU A 119 -9.41 -0.67 -4.26
CA LEU A 119 -7.98 -0.74 -4.01
C LEU A 119 -7.37 -2.02 -4.60
N ALA A 120 -8.18 -2.98 -5.04
CA ALA A 120 -7.73 -4.32 -5.39
C ALA A 120 -6.84 -4.30 -6.64
N ALA A 121 -5.70 -4.99 -6.53
CA ALA A 121 -4.80 -5.25 -7.63
C ALA A 121 -4.20 -6.66 -7.47
N PRO A 122 -3.91 -7.36 -8.57
CA PRO A 122 -3.25 -8.66 -8.49
C PRO A 122 -1.84 -8.50 -7.92
N LEU A 123 -1.36 -9.50 -7.18
CA LEU A 123 -0.05 -9.44 -6.51
C LEU A 123 1.12 -8.98 -7.40
N PRO A 124 1.24 -9.41 -8.68
CA PRO A 124 2.31 -8.91 -9.55
C PRO A 124 2.30 -7.38 -9.73
N VAL A 125 1.11 -6.75 -9.75
CA VAL A 125 0.98 -5.28 -9.83
C VAL A 125 1.40 -4.64 -8.51
N VAL A 126 1.04 -5.26 -7.38
CA VAL A 126 1.45 -4.81 -6.05
C VAL A 126 2.96 -4.83 -5.88
N TRP A 127 3.60 -5.93 -6.28
CA TRP A 127 5.05 -6.07 -6.20
C TRP A 127 5.80 -5.14 -7.13
N ALA A 128 5.33 -4.97 -8.36
CA ALA A 128 5.90 -3.99 -9.28
C ALA A 128 5.77 -2.55 -8.76
N ALA A 129 4.62 -2.21 -8.14
CA ALA A 129 4.42 -0.90 -7.53
C ALA A 129 5.40 -0.67 -6.36
N LEU A 130 5.58 -1.67 -5.50
CA LEU A 130 6.49 -1.59 -4.38
C LEU A 130 7.95 -1.49 -4.84
N ASP A 131 8.36 -2.27 -5.83
CA ASP A 131 9.71 -2.21 -6.40
C ASP A 131 10.01 -0.84 -7.02
N GLY A 132 9.08 -0.31 -7.82
CA GLY A 132 9.19 1.04 -8.38
C GLY A 132 9.25 2.13 -7.30
N LEU A 133 8.51 1.98 -6.19
CA LEU A 133 8.56 2.90 -5.07
C LEU A 133 9.94 2.92 -4.41
N LEU A 134 10.56 1.75 -4.24
CA LEU A 134 11.87 1.62 -3.60
C LEU A 134 12.97 2.28 -4.42
N GLY A 135 12.91 2.15 -5.75
CA GLY A 135 13.85 2.77 -6.69
C GLY A 135 13.66 4.28 -6.83
N ASP A 136 12.45 4.71 -7.18
CA ASP A 136 12.19 6.09 -7.62
C ASP A 136 11.82 7.04 -6.46
N ARG A 137 11.40 6.49 -5.32
CA ARG A 137 10.89 7.25 -4.15
C ARG A 137 9.80 8.25 -4.54
N ASP A 138 8.95 7.86 -5.48
CA ASP A 138 7.81 8.62 -5.96
C ASP A 138 6.65 7.66 -6.33
N ARG A 139 5.52 8.20 -6.80
CA ARG A 139 4.38 7.39 -7.23
C ARG A 139 4.84 6.37 -8.28
N PRO A 140 4.80 5.07 -7.98
CA PRO A 140 5.39 4.06 -8.86
C PRO A 140 4.57 3.91 -10.13
N ARG A 141 5.20 3.48 -11.23
CA ARG A 141 4.45 3.11 -12.43
C ARG A 141 3.87 1.72 -12.26
N LEU A 142 2.60 1.54 -12.61
CA LEU A 142 1.97 0.21 -12.61
C LEU A 142 2.26 -0.49 -13.97
N PRO A 143 2.46 -1.82 -13.97
CA PRO A 143 2.66 -2.56 -15.21
C PRO A 143 1.36 -2.59 -16.02
N ALA A 144 1.45 -2.49 -17.35
CA ALA A 144 0.28 -2.59 -18.21
C ALA A 144 -0.47 -3.92 -17.99
N PRO A 145 -1.82 -3.94 -18.07
CA PRO A 145 -2.72 -2.84 -18.42
C PRO A 145 -3.12 -1.94 -17.22
N TRP A 146 -2.39 -1.96 -16.12
CA TRP A 146 -2.77 -1.21 -14.93
C TRP A 146 -2.27 0.23 -14.97
N GLY A 147 -3.04 1.13 -14.39
CA GLY A 147 -2.69 2.53 -14.22
C GLY A 147 -3.32 3.15 -12.97
N TRP A 148 -2.82 4.30 -12.57
CA TRP A 148 -3.39 5.07 -11.47
C TRP A 148 -4.56 5.92 -11.95
N ARG A 149 -5.65 5.94 -11.17
CA ARG A 149 -6.71 6.94 -11.33
C ARG A 149 -6.99 7.64 -10.01
N PRO A 150 -7.39 8.93 -10.03
CA PRO A 150 -7.85 9.61 -8.82
C PRO A 150 -8.97 8.83 -8.15
N ALA A 151 -8.89 8.68 -6.83
CA ALA A 151 -9.92 8.00 -6.07
C ALA A 151 -11.24 8.81 -6.11
N PRO A 152 -12.41 8.16 -6.23
CA PRO A 152 -13.69 8.85 -6.06
C PRO A 152 -13.76 9.50 -4.67
N ARG A 153 -14.21 10.76 -4.60
CA ARG A 153 -14.34 11.51 -3.34
C ARG A 153 -15.16 10.69 -2.32
N GLY A 154 -14.61 10.50 -1.12
CA GLY A 154 -15.28 9.85 0.02
C GLY A 154 -15.31 8.32 0.03
N ARG A 155 -14.53 7.60 -0.79
CA ARG A 155 -14.67 6.13 -0.95
C ARG A 155 -13.37 5.31 -0.89
N ALA A 156 -12.22 5.92 -0.64
CA ALA A 156 -10.93 5.24 -0.71
C ALA A 156 -10.54 4.47 0.56
N LEU A 157 -11.23 4.69 1.68
CA LEU A 157 -11.11 3.91 2.90
C LEU A 157 -12.48 3.88 3.58
N LEU A 158 -13.05 2.69 3.74
CA LEU A 158 -14.00 2.45 4.81
C LEU A 158 -13.17 1.87 5.96
N THR A 159 -12.62 2.75 6.80
CA THR A 159 -12.35 2.34 8.19
C THR A 159 -13.71 2.17 8.88
N PRO A 160 -13.97 1.06 9.59
CA PRO A 160 -15.15 0.97 10.44
C PRO A 160 -15.18 2.08 11.49
#